data_AF-A0A7W7KBB5-F1
#
_entry.id   AF-A0A7W7KBB5-F1
#
_cell.length_a   1.000
_cell.length_b   1.000
_cell.length_c   1.000
_cell.angle_alpha   90.00
_cell.angle_beta   90.00
_cell.angle_gamma   90.00
#
_symmetry.space_group_name_H-M   'P 1'
#
loop_
_entity.id
_entity.type
_entity.pdbx_description
1 polymer ?
#
loop_
_entity_poly.entity_id
_entity_poly.type
_entity_poly.pdbx_seq_one_letter_code
_entity_poly.pdbx_strand_id
1 'polypeptide(L)'
;MSTYPLEAGEAEPFVPASLRDLPDLPHPPTFFLRWGTPREKERMRRILDEEGCTLYSEEAMRAEILRGMKDLFSAEDFATWEPAVKAWWDANDQFTAQNAKLPVDEREEWFYEGEQLIVEVQEQIARDWRPYRLMNADNNAYRRTQGHAINAVVIERYENLDAPIKKAGRYLDYNCAVLIIEALDKLSAKHAPDAPVRASSELGIECLKRLFLDRDAEKNSVSPAPSDKTPLSSKTGAASTSGKSRASARSKKTREASSANASSV
;
A
#
# COMPACT_ATOMS: atom_id res chain seq x y z
N MET A 1 -16.72 13.54 -32.81
CA MET A 1 -16.08 14.31 -31.72
C MET A 1 -16.82 13.96 -30.45
N SER A 2 -16.15 13.41 -29.43
CA SER A 2 -16.79 13.11 -28.13
C SER A 2 -16.33 14.15 -27.13
N THR A 3 -17.23 15.05 -26.77
CA THR A 3 -16.99 16.05 -25.73
C THR A 3 -17.15 15.36 -24.38
N TYR A 4 -16.04 14.86 -23.81
CA TYR A 4 -16.04 14.44 -22.41
C TYR A 4 -16.20 15.69 -21.53
N PRO A 5 -17.23 15.80 -20.70
CA PRO A 5 -17.27 16.82 -19.66
C PRO A 5 -16.25 16.43 -18.60
N LEU A 6 -15.07 17.06 -18.64
CA LEU A 6 -14.19 17.19 -17.49
C LEU A 6 -14.82 18.18 -16.49
N GLU A 7 -16.04 17.87 -16.02
CA GLU A 7 -16.53 18.52 -14.81
C GLU A 7 -15.66 18.02 -13.66
N ALA A 8 -14.91 18.95 -13.07
CA ALA A 8 -14.19 18.70 -11.84
C ALA A 8 -15.24 18.40 -10.75
N GLY A 9 -15.45 17.10 -10.52
CA GLY A 9 -16.63 16.58 -9.84
C GLY A 9 -16.90 17.28 -8.51
N GLU A 10 -18.18 17.62 -8.31
CA GLU A 10 -18.73 18.20 -7.09
C GLU A 10 -18.24 17.42 -5.86
N ALA A 11 -17.84 18.14 -4.81
CA ALA A 11 -17.24 17.51 -3.63
C ALA A 11 -18.30 16.72 -2.85
N GLU A 12 -18.20 15.39 -2.89
CA GLU A 12 -19.21 14.49 -2.31
C GLU A 12 -19.07 14.44 -0.77
N PRO A 13 -20.17 14.44 -0.01
CA PRO A 13 -20.13 14.41 1.45
C PRO A 13 -19.63 13.06 1.99
N PHE A 14 -18.89 13.12 3.08
CA PHE A 14 -18.37 11.99 3.85
C PHE A 14 -18.53 12.27 5.34
N VAL A 15 -19.07 11.30 6.06
CA VAL A 15 -19.20 11.32 7.52
C VAL A 15 -18.48 10.08 8.06
N PRO A 16 -17.47 10.22 8.94
CA PRO A 16 -16.79 9.10 9.60
C PRO A 16 -17.80 8.15 10.24
N ALA A 17 -17.70 6.85 9.96
CA ALA A 17 -18.66 5.86 10.43
C ALA A 17 -18.67 5.76 11.97
N SER A 18 -17.48 5.88 12.58
CA SER A 18 -17.27 5.97 14.02
C SER A 18 -18.03 7.11 14.73
N LEU A 19 -18.51 8.13 14.02
CA LEU A 19 -19.23 9.29 14.57
C LEU A 19 -20.67 9.45 14.06
N ARG A 20 -21.07 8.70 13.04
CA ARG A 20 -22.26 8.99 12.23
C ARG A 20 -23.58 8.88 13.00
N ASP A 21 -23.73 7.80 13.75
CA ASP A 21 -25.00 7.36 14.32
C ASP A 21 -25.00 7.44 15.87
N LEU A 22 -24.18 8.34 16.42
CA LEU A 22 -24.00 8.50 17.88
C LEU A 22 -25.15 9.33 18.50
N PRO A 23 -25.87 8.81 19.52
CA PRO A 23 -27.04 9.50 20.09
C PRO A 23 -26.74 10.85 20.77
N ASP A 24 -25.50 11.06 21.23
CA ASP A 24 -25.04 12.25 21.93
C ASP A 24 -24.31 13.26 21.00
N LEU A 25 -24.25 12.98 19.70
CA LEU A 25 -23.67 13.83 18.67
C LEU A 25 -24.66 13.99 17.49
N PRO A 26 -25.75 14.76 17.64
CA PRO A 26 -26.82 14.86 16.64
C PRO A 26 -26.40 15.55 15.31
N HIS A 27 -25.24 16.18 15.30
CA HIS A 27 -24.64 16.83 14.14
C HIS A 27 -23.19 16.35 14.00
N PRO A 28 -22.94 15.18 13.40
CA PRO A 28 -21.59 14.68 13.20
C PRO A 28 -20.81 15.54 12.19
N PRO A 29 -19.45 15.53 12.25
CA PRO A 29 -18.62 16.20 11.26
C PRO A 29 -18.87 15.67 9.84
N THR A 30 -19.22 16.58 8.93
CA THR A 30 -19.42 16.26 7.51
C THR A 30 -18.31 16.91 6.69
N PHE A 31 -17.52 16.11 5.99
CA PHE A 31 -16.46 16.56 5.11
C PHE A 31 -16.90 16.46 3.66
N PHE A 32 -16.63 17.47 2.86
CA PHE A 32 -16.91 17.45 1.42
C PHE A 32 -15.59 17.25 0.70
N LEU A 33 -15.41 16.08 0.08
CA LEU A 33 -14.13 15.62 -0.44
C LEU A 33 -14.18 15.53 -1.96
N ARG A 34 -13.17 16.10 -2.63
CA ARG A 34 -13.06 16.06 -4.10
C ARG A 34 -12.24 14.86 -4.58
N TRP A 35 -12.50 14.39 -5.80
CA TRP A 35 -11.64 13.43 -6.48
C TRP A 35 -10.30 14.07 -6.90
N GLY A 36 -9.22 13.30 -6.77
CA GLY A 36 -7.86 13.76 -7.00
C GLY A 36 -7.44 13.72 -8.47
N THR A 37 -7.40 14.86 -9.13
CA THR A 37 -6.82 14.95 -10.48
C THR A 37 -5.28 14.99 -10.40
N PRO A 38 -4.55 14.94 -11.53
CA PRO A 38 -3.10 15.19 -11.55
C PRO A 38 -2.70 16.53 -10.88
N ARG A 39 -3.61 17.52 -10.83
CA ARG A 39 -3.38 18.81 -10.15
C ARG A 39 -3.36 18.68 -8.63
N GLU A 40 -4.21 17.83 -8.04
CA GLU A 40 -4.22 17.55 -6.60
C GLU A 40 -2.97 16.75 -6.21
N LYS A 41 -2.61 15.73 -7.02
CA LYS A 41 -1.39 14.94 -6.84
C LYS A 41 -0.14 15.83 -6.87
N GLU A 42 -0.10 16.78 -7.80
CA GLU A 42 0.98 17.77 -7.91
C GLU A 42 0.98 18.79 -6.76
N ARG A 43 -0.18 19.30 -6.32
CA ARG A 43 -0.23 20.19 -5.16
C ARG A 43 0.21 19.49 -3.88
N MET A 44 -0.14 18.22 -3.69
CA MET A 44 0.28 17.42 -2.53
C MET A 44 1.81 17.26 -2.48
N ARG A 45 2.48 17.02 -3.63
CA ARG A 45 3.96 17.04 -3.70
C ARG A 45 4.52 18.39 -3.30
N ARG A 46 4.00 19.49 -3.85
CA ARG A 46 4.46 20.85 -3.49
C ARG A 46 4.29 21.18 -2.02
N ILE A 47 3.26 20.67 -1.35
CA ILE A 47 3.12 20.82 0.10
C ILE A 47 4.24 20.06 0.82
N LEU A 48 4.59 18.84 0.39
CA LEU A 48 5.71 18.09 0.97
C LEU A 48 7.05 18.78 0.74
N ASP A 49 7.26 19.39 -0.43
CA ASP A 49 8.45 20.20 -0.74
C ASP A 49 8.49 21.49 0.10
N GLU A 50 7.34 22.19 0.24
CA GLU A 50 7.16 23.40 1.06
C GLU A 50 7.44 23.12 2.56
N GLU A 51 7.04 21.95 3.07
CA GLU A 51 7.32 21.47 4.43
C GLU A 51 8.69 20.76 4.57
N GLY A 52 9.54 20.82 3.53
CA GLY A 52 10.93 20.32 3.57
C GLY A 52 11.09 18.79 3.73
N CYS A 53 10.05 18.01 3.39
CA CYS A 53 10.03 16.57 3.60
C CYS A 53 10.81 15.81 2.52
N THR A 54 11.67 14.89 2.93
CA THR A 54 12.44 14.01 2.02
C THR A 54 11.94 12.56 2.14
N LEU A 55 11.79 11.87 1.00
CA LEU A 55 11.52 10.44 0.94
C LEU A 55 12.66 9.73 0.20
N TYR A 56 13.40 8.90 0.92
CA TYR A 56 14.39 7.98 0.39
C TYR A 56 13.73 6.69 -0.08
N SER A 57 14.08 6.24 -1.28
CA SER A 57 13.63 4.96 -1.83
C SER A 57 14.24 3.78 -1.08
N GLU A 58 13.67 2.59 -1.28
CA GLU A 58 14.17 1.37 -0.64
C GLU A 58 15.60 1.04 -1.09
N GLU A 59 15.94 1.26 -2.36
CA GLU A 59 17.29 1.06 -2.89
C GLU A 59 18.30 2.01 -2.24
N ALA A 60 17.90 3.26 -1.97
CA ALA A 60 18.73 4.22 -1.24
C ALA A 60 18.94 3.79 0.23
N MET A 61 17.89 3.29 0.89
CA MET A 61 17.97 2.75 2.26
C MET A 61 18.88 1.52 2.32
N ARG A 62 18.71 0.55 1.41
CA ARG A 62 19.56 -0.65 1.28
C ARG A 62 21.02 -0.29 1.00
N ALA A 63 21.27 0.67 0.10
CA ALA A 63 22.63 1.16 -0.17
C ALA A 63 23.29 1.82 1.06
N GLU A 64 22.52 2.50 1.90
CA GLU A 64 23.03 3.07 3.16
C GLU A 64 23.30 2.00 4.23
N ILE A 65 22.51 0.91 4.28
CA ILE A 65 22.83 -0.27 5.11
C ILE A 65 24.18 -0.86 4.68
N LEU A 66 24.39 -1.11 3.38
CA LEU A 66 25.67 -1.65 2.89
C LEU A 66 26.87 -0.75 3.21
N ARG A 67 26.69 0.58 3.18
CA ARG A 67 27.71 1.55 3.64
C ARG A 67 27.97 1.41 5.14
N GLY A 68 26.93 1.31 5.96
CA GLY A 68 27.05 1.09 7.40
C GLY A 68 27.74 -0.23 7.74
N MET A 69 27.40 -1.32 7.05
CA MET A 69 28.08 -2.61 7.20
C MET A 69 29.58 -2.47 6.89
N LYS A 70 29.94 -1.79 5.81
CA LYS A 70 31.35 -1.61 5.40
C LYS A 70 32.18 -0.78 6.37
N ASP A 71 31.56 0.15 7.11
CA ASP A 71 32.23 1.03 8.06
C ASP A 71 32.31 0.42 9.47
N LEU A 72 31.25 -0.28 9.91
CA LEU A 72 31.11 -0.78 11.28
C LEU A 72 31.63 -2.21 11.49
N PHE A 73 31.68 -3.04 10.43
CA PHE A 73 32.10 -4.44 10.54
C PHE A 73 33.58 -4.63 10.21
N SER A 74 34.14 -5.76 10.65
CA SER A 74 35.44 -6.19 10.13
C SER A 74 35.34 -6.55 8.65
N ALA A 75 36.48 -6.58 7.94
CA ALA A 75 36.49 -6.95 6.53
C ALA A 75 36.01 -8.40 6.28
N GLU A 76 36.20 -9.30 7.27
CA GLU A 76 35.76 -10.70 7.22
C GLU A 76 34.24 -10.81 7.45
N ASP A 77 33.72 -10.10 8.44
CA ASP A 77 32.28 -10.02 8.72
C ASP A 77 31.54 -9.37 7.54
N PHE A 78 32.09 -8.29 6.96
CA PHE A 78 31.50 -7.63 5.79
C PHE A 78 31.46 -8.58 4.59
N ALA A 79 32.56 -9.28 4.29
CA ALA A 79 32.62 -10.25 3.20
C ALA A 79 31.66 -11.45 3.39
N THR A 80 31.32 -11.78 4.65
CA THR A 80 30.36 -12.82 5.00
C THR A 80 28.92 -12.33 4.86
N TRP A 81 28.60 -11.18 5.45
CA TRP A 81 27.22 -10.70 5.58
C TRP A 81 26.70 -9.90 4.39
N GLU A 82 27.53 -9.16 3.65
CA GLU A 82 27.11 -8.44 2.43
C GLU A 82 26.37 -9.35 1.43
N PRO A 83 26.92 -10.50 0.98
CA PRO A 83 26.23 -11.36 0.03
C PRO A 83 24.98 -12.02 0.63
N ALA A 84 24.97 -12.34 1.92
CA ALA A 84 23.82 -12.94 2.60
C ALA A 84 22.63 -11.98 2.68
N VAL A 85 22.88 -10.72 3.07
CA VAL A 85 21.86 -9.65 3.13
C VAL A 85 21.30 -9.35 1.73
N LYS A 86 22.16 -9.28 0.71
CA LYS A 86 21.74 -9.08 -0.69
C LYS A 86 20.89 -10.23 -1.21
N ALA A 87 21.28 -11.49 -0.97
CA ALA A 87 20.52 -12.66 -1.37
C ALA A 87 19.13 -12.72 -0.70
N TRP A 88 19.03 -12.30 0.57
CA TRP A 88 17.76 -12.18 1.28
C TRP A 88 16.87 -11.09 0.68
N TRP A 89 17.41 -9.90 0.37
CA TRP A 89 16.69 -8.83 -0.35
C TRP A 89 16.18 -9.30 -1.71
N ASP A 90 17.04 -9.89 -2.54
CA ASP A 90 16.67 -10.36 -3.88
C ASP A 90 15.59 -11.46 -3.83
N ALA A 91 15.63 -12.33 -2.82
CA ALA A 91 14.60 -13.35 -2.61
C ALA A 91 13.28 -12.75 -2.11
N ASN A 92 13.32 -11.76 -1.21
CA ASN A 92 12.13 -11.09 -0.69
C ASN A 92 11.42 -10.26 -1.78
N ASP A 93 12.18 -9.58 -2.64
CA ASP A 93 11.66 -8.85 -3.79
C ASP A 93 10.96 -9.79 -4.77
N GLN A 94 11.59 -10.95 -5.09
CA GLN A 94 11.00 -11.96 -5.95
C GLN A 94 9.71 -12.54 -5.37
N PHE A 95 9.70 -12.89 -4.09
CA PHE A 95 8.51 -13.41 -3.41
C PHE A 95 7.38 -12.37 -3.37
N THR A 96 7.69 -11.13 -3.02
CA THR A 96 6.73 -10.02 -3.01
C THR A 96 6.14 -9.79 -4.40
N ALA A 97 6.98 -9.79 -5.45
CA ALA A 97 6.53 -9.63 -6.83
C ALA A 97 5.64 -10.77 -7.32
N GLN A 98 5.90 -12.01 -6.89
CA GLN A 98 5.08 -13.19 -7.22
C GLN A 98 3.73 -13.15 -6.48
N ASN A 99 3.72 -12.81 -5.20
CA ASN A 99 2.52 -12.79 -4.36
C ASN A 99 1.64 -11.53 -4.52
N ALA A 100 2.18 -10.42 -5.05
CA ALA A 100 1.47 -9.15 -5.17
C ALA A 100 0.13 -9.22 -5.93
N LYS A 101 -0.01 -10.18 -6.86
CA LYS A 101 -1.21 -10.36 -7.71
C LYS A 101 -2.12 -11.49 -7.25
N LEU A 102 -1.73 -12.26 -6.23
CA LEU A 102 -2.52 -13.38 -5.72
C LEU A 102 -3.57 -12.88 -4.70
N PRO A 103 -4.77 -13.49 -4.67
CA PRO A 103 -5.70 -13.40 -3.54
C PRO A 103 -5.00 -13.73 -2.21
N VAL A 104 -5.44 -13.13 -1.11
CA VAL A 104 -4.74 -13.26 0.19
C VAL A 104 -4.69 -14.70 0.69
N ASP A 105 -5.73 -15.48 0.39
CA ASP A 105 -5.88 -16.91 0.68
C ASP A 105 -5.07 -17.84 -0.24
N GLU A 106 -4.53 -17.32 -1.35
CA GLU A 106 -3.63 -18.03 -2.28
C GLU A 106 -2.15 -17.66 -2.08
N ARG A 107 -1.83 -16.71 -1.20
CA ARG A 107 -0.44 -16.31 -0.93
C ARG A 107 0.27 -17.35 -0.09
N GLU A 108 1.47 -17.70 -0.50
CA GLU A 108 2.36 -18.54 0.31
C GLU A 108 2.87 -17.75 1.52
N GLU A 109 3.24 -18.44 2.59
CA GLU A 109 3.93 -17.83 3.73
C GLU A 109 5.40 -17.60 3.36
N TRP A 110 5.94 -16.43 3.70
CA TRP A 110 7.35 -16.13 3.47
C TRP A 110 8.24 -17.00 4.37
N PHE A 111 9.27 -17.61 3.78
CA PHE A 111 10.27 -18.37 4.51
C PHE A 111 11.64 -18.21 3.86
N TYR A 112 12.65 -17.88 4.66
CA TYR A 112 14.04 -17.86 4.23
C TYR A 112 14.95 -18.47 5.31
N GLU A 113 15.79 -19.43 4.92
CA GLU A 113 16.66 -20.15 5.86
C GLU A 113 17.71 -19.19 6.47
N GLY A 114 17.76 -19.12 7.80
CA GLY A 114 18.68 -18.23 8.52
C GLY A 114 18.26 -16.76 8.58
N GLU A 115 17.03 -16.42 8.16
CA GLU A 115 16.51 -15.04 8.14
C GLU A 115 16.75 -14.26 9.44
N GLN A 116 16.52 -14.88 10.60
CA GLN A 116 16.65 -14.19 11.89
C GLN A 116 18.02 -13.52 12.07
N LEU A 117 19.12 -14.21 11.72
CA LEU A 117 20.48 -13.65 11.84
C LEU A 117 20.73 -12.53 10.83
N ILE A 118 20.13 -12.63 9.63
CA ILE A 118 20.23 -11.61 8.58
C ILE A 118 19.44 -10.35 8.97
N VAL A 119 18.30 -10.51 9.66
CA VAL A 119 17.52 -9.40 10.23
C VAL A 119 18.27 -8.77 11.41
N GLU A 120 18.79 -9.56 12.36
CA GLU A 120 19.58 -9.06 13.49
C GLU A 120 20.80 -8.23 13.05
N VAL A 121 21.49 -8.66 11.98
CA VAL A 121 22.58 -7.90 11.35
C VAL A 121 22.10 -6.57 10.76
N GLN A 122 20.98 -6.56 10.04
CA GLN A 122 20.41 -5.32 9.49
C GLN A 122 19.91 -4.38 10.59
N GLU A 123 19.30 -4.90 11.66
CA GLU A 123 18.86 -4.14 12.82
C GLU A 123 20.02 -3.53 13.61
N GLN A 124 21.13 -4.25 13.75
CA GLN A 124 22.36 -3.72 14.34
C GLN A 124 22.85 -2.50 13.54
N ILE A 125 22.96 -2.61 12.21
CA ILE A 125 23.37 -1.49 11.36
C ILE A 125 22.35 -0.35 11.43
N ALA A 126 21.05 -0.65 11.36
CA ALA A 126 20.00 0.36 11.47
C ALA A 126 20.03 1.12 12.81
N ARG A 127 20.38 0.44 13.90
CA ARG A 127 20.52 1.03 15.24
C ARG A 127 21.81 1.80 15.39
N ASP A 128 22.92 1.33 14.85
CA ASP A 128 24.26 1.84 15.19
C ASP A 128 24.79 2.85 14.14
N TRP A 129 24.39 2.74 12.87
CA TRP A 129 24.78 3.63 11.78
C TRP A 129 23.96 4.93 11.71
N ARG A 130 24.57 6.07 12.08
CA ARG A 130 23.88 7.37 12.17
C ARG A 130 23.23 7.85 10.85
N PRO A 131 23.87 7.77 9.67
CA PRO A 131 23.25 8.20 8.40
C PRO A 131 21.95 7.47 8.10
N TYR A 132 21.88 6.14 8.29
CA TYR A 132 20.65 5.38 8.12
C TYR A 132 19.56 5.82 9.11
N ARG A 133 19.91 6.08 10.38
CA ARG A 133 18.96 6.62 11.36
C ARG A 133 18.35 7.96 10.93
N LEU A 134 19.12 8.83 10.27
CA LEU A 134 18.61 10.09 9.72
C LEU A 134 17.65 9.84 8.54
N MET A 135 18.04 9.03 7.56
CA MET A 135 17.17 8.69 6.42
C MET A 135 15.85 8.04 6.86
N ASN A 136 15.90 7.18 7.89
CA ASN A 136 14.70 6.60 8.50
C ASN A 136 13.86 7.67 9.24
N ALA A 137 14.48 8.62 9.95
CA ALA A 137 13.77 9.72 10.60
C ALA A 137 13.05 10.62 9.58
N ASP A 138 13.70 10.92 8.46
CA ASP A 138 13.15 11.70 7.35
C ASP A 138 11.98 10.97 6.67
N ASN A 139 12.15 9.67 6.35
CA ASN A 139 11.07 8.84 5.81
C ASN A 139 9.86 8.78 6.76
N ASN A 140 10.09 8.72 8.06
CA ASN A 140 9.02 8.76 9.07
C ASN A 140 8.38 10.15 9.19
N ALA A 141 9.13 11.24 9.01
CA ALA A 141 8.59 12.59 8.93
C ALA A 141 7.70 12.76 7.69
N TYR A 142 8.21 12.38 6.51
CA TYR A 142 7.45 12.38 5.26
C TYR A 142 6.14 11.62 5.39
N ARG A 143 6.14 10.40 5.95
CA ARG A 143 4.92 9.59 6.15
C ARG A 143 3.88 10.29 7.04
N ARG A 144 4.30 11.02 8.08
CA ARG A 144 3.39 11.83 8.92
C ARG A 144 2.82 13.02 8.15
N THR A 145 3.68 13.79 7.48
CA THR A 145 3.28 14.97 6.69
C THR A 145 2.35 14.60 5.53
N GLN A 146 2.59 13.46 4.88
CA GLN A 146 1.86 13.01 3.69
C GLN A 146 0.35 12.89 3.96
N GLY A 147 -0.08 12.35 5.10
CA GLY A 147 -1.50 12.26 5.45
C GLY A 147 -2.18 13.64 5.48
N HIS A 148 -1.55 14.62 6.12
CA HIS A 148 -2.07 15.99 6.17
C HIS A 148 -2.01 16.71 4.82
N ALA A 149 -0.96 16.48 4.01
CA ALA A 149 -0.84 17.02 2.65
C ALA A 149 -1.93 16.48 1.70
N ILE A 150 -2.30 15.21 1.84
CA ILE A 150 -3.42 14.58 1.12
C ILE A 150 -4.74 15.23 1.56
N ASN A 151 -4.98 15.30 2.86
CA ASN A 151 -6.20 15.92 3.43
C ASN A 151 -6.34 17.39 2.98
N ALA A 152 -5.25 18.15 2.93
CA ALA A 152 -5.25 19.55 2.51
C ALA A 152 -5.69 19.77 1.06
N VAL A 153 -5.38 18.82 0.16
CA VAL A 153 -5.80 18.91 -1.26
C VAL A 153 -7.16 18.28 -1.55
N VAL A 154 -7.57 17.26 -0.78
CA VAL A 154 -8.81 16.50 -0.99
C VAL A 154 -10.00 17.12 -0.25
N ILE A 155 -9.83 17.65 0.95
CA ILE A 155 -10.93 18.30 1.69
C ILE A 155 -11.22 19.67 1.05
N GLU A 156 -12.45 19.88 0.61
CA GLU A 156 -12.90 21.15 0.06
C GLU A 156 -13.45 22.09 1.14
N ARG A 157 -14.28 21.53 2.02
CA ARG A 157 -14.93 22.20 3.14
C ARG A 157 -15.40 21.14 4.13
N TYR A 158 -15.75 21.57 5.34
CA TYR A 158 -16.36 20.72 6.35
C TYR A 158 -17.40 21.51 7.15
N GLU A 159 -18.26 20.77 7.83
CA GLU A 159 -19.32 21.26 8.72
C GLU A 159 -19.24 20.51 10.05
N ASN A 160 -19.80 21.09 11.12
CA ASN A 160 -19.92 20.49 12.45
C ASN A 160 -18.60 20.03 13.10
N LEU A 161 -17.49 20.71 12.81
CA LEU A 161 -16.20 20.50 13.47
C LEU A 161 -15.66 21.84 13.97
N ASP A 162 -15.27 21.90 15.23
CA ASP A 162 -14.64 23.08 15.84
C ASP A 162 -13.14 23.12 15.46
N ALA A 163 -12.89 23.56 14.22
CA ALA A 163 -11.56 23.80 13.67
C ALA A 163 -11.60 25.06 12.79
N PRO A 164 -10.51 25.85 12.72
CA PRO A 164 -10.47 27.03 11.87
C PRO A 164 -10.30 26.63 10.39
N ILE A 165 -11.15 27.17 9.52
CA ILE A 165 -11.00 27.04 8.06
C ILE A 165 -10.03 28.11 7.57
N LYS A 166 -8.89 27.69 7.00
CA LYS A 166 -7.99 28.57 6.27
C LYS A 166 -7.52 27.91 4.98
N LYS A 167 -7.54 28.68 3.88
CA LYS A 167 -7.33 28.18 2.52
C LYS A 167 -6.17 28.88 1.83
N ALA A 168 -5.41 28.10 1.07
CA ALA A 168 -4.45 28.55 0.07
C ALA A 168 -5.08 28.40 -1.33
N GLY A 169 -5.87 29.40 -1.73
CA GLY A 169 -6.69 29.32 -2.94
C GLY A 169 -7.83 28.30 -2.81
N ARG A 170 -7.84 27.25 -3.65
CA ARG A 170 -8.88 26.20 -3.62
C ARG A 170 -8.63 25.08 -2.60
N TYR A 171 -7.43 25.02 -2.03
CA TYR A 171 -6.99 23.98 -1.11
C TYR A 171 -7.01 24.51 0.33
N LEU A 172 -7.14 23.64 1.32
CA LEU A 172 -6.82 24.03 2.69
C LEU A 172 -5.32 24.33 2.78
N ASP A 173 -4.92 25.15 3.76
CA ASP A 173 -3.51 25.16 4.13
C ASP A 173 -3.13 23.91 4.95
N TYR A 174 -1.83 23.59 5.00
CA TYR A 174 -1.34 22.39 5.66
C TYR A 174 -1.70 22.35 7.16
N ASN A 175 -1.55 23.48 7.86
CA ASN A 175 -1.87 23.60 9.28
C ASN A 175 -3.37 23.42 9.57
N CYS A 176 -4.25 23.87 8.67
CA CYS A 176 -5.68 23.61 8.74
C CYS A 176 -5.97 22.09 8.66
N ALA A 177 -5.27 21.36 7.79
CA ALA A 177 -5.39 19.89 7.70
C ALA A 177 -4.80 19.14 8.91
N VAL A 178 -3.84 19.72 9.64
CA VAL A 178 -3.39 19.22 10.95
C VAL A 178 -4.46 19.45 12.00
N LEU A 179 -4.98 20.68 12.11
CA LEU A 179 -6.00 21.06 13.12
C LEU A 179 -7.32 20.30 12.97
N ILE A 180 -7.73 19.96 11.73
CA ILE A 180 -8.90 19.09 11.47
C ILE A 180 -8.70 17.70 12.11
N ILE A 181 -7.51 17.11 11.96
CA ILE A 181 -7.21 15.78 12.51
C ILE A 181 -7.16 15.83 14.04
N GLU A 182 -6.54 16.85 14.63
CA GLU A 182 -6.57 17.03 16.08
C GLU A 182 -7.98 17.23 16.63
N ALA A 183 -8.84 18.01 15.94
CA ALA A 183 -10.22 18.23 16.34
C ALA A 183 -11.04 16.93 16.25
N LEU A 184 -10.84 16.14 15.19
CA LEU A 184 -11.45 14.81 15.06
C LEU A 184 -10.99 13.84 16.15
N ASP A 185 -9.70 13.77 16.46
CA ASP A 185 -9.18 12.89 17.52
C ASP A 185 -9.75 13.28 18.89
N LYS A 186 -9.84 14.58 19.20
CA LYS A 186 -10.50 15.09 20.42
C LYS A 186 -11.98 14.72 20.47
N LEU A 187 -12.68 14.78 19.33
CA LEU A 187 -14.10 14.44 19.23
C LEU A 187 -14.34 12.92 19.36
N SER A 188 -13.54 12.09 18.68
CA SER A 188 -13.56 10.63 18.83
C SER A 188 -13.24 10.20 20.27
N ALA A 189 -12.22 10.78 20.90
CA ALA A 189 -11.90 10.46 22.31
C ALA A 189 -13.04 10.80 23.28
N LYS A 190 -13.89 11.77 22.94
CA LYS A 190 -15.04 12.19 23.77
C LYS A 190 -16.30 11.35 23.54
N HIS A 191 -16.62 11.03 22.28
CA HIS A 191 -17.91 10.46 21.87
C HIS A 191 -17.84 9.00 21.41
N ALA A 192 -16.66 8.53 20.99
CA ALA A 192 -16.43 7.18 20.46
C ALA A 192 -15.05 6.62 20.89
N PRO A 193 -14.73 6.58 22.20
CA PRO A 193 -13.41 6.17 22.70
C PRO A 193 -13.08 4.71 22.35
N ASP A 194 -14.10 3.83 22.31
CA ASP A 194 -13.97 2.40 22.05
C ASP A 194 -14.17 2.02 20.56
N ALA A 195 -14.19 3.01 19.66
CA ALA A 195 -14.35 2.75 18.23
C ALA A 195 -13.14 1.97 17.67
N PRO A 196 -13.35 0.91 16.88
CA PRO A 196 -12.26 0.07 16.36
C PRO A 196 -11.36 0.82 15.36
N VAL A 197 -11.86 1.90 14.76
CA VAL A 197 -11.12 2.82 13.91
C VAL A 197 -11.50 4.25 14.32
N ARG A 198 -10.51 5.14 14.45
CA ARG A 198 -10.75 6.56 14.78
C ARG A 198 -11.27 7.33 13.56
N ALA A 199 -12.09 8.35 13.80
CA ALA A 199 -12.65 9.19 12.74
C ALA A 199 -11.58 9.89 11.88
N SER A 200 -10.45 10.26 12.49
CA SER A 200 -9.25 10.78 11.84
C SER A 200 -8.66 9.79 10.82
N SER A 201 -8.55 8.50 11.19
CA SER A 201 -8.12 7.42 10.31
C SER A 201 -9.14 7.12 9.21
N GLU A 202 -10.44 7.10 9.52
CA GLU A 202 -11.50 6.92 8.52
C GLU A 202 -11.46 8.02 7.44
N LEU A 203 -11.34 9.29 7.86
CA LEU A 203 -11.19 10.43 6.95
C LEU A 203 -9.89 10.33 6.12
N GLY A 204 -8.77 9.99 6.75
CA GLY A 204 -7.47 9.86 6.07
C GLY A 204 -7.48 8.74 5.01
N ILE A 205 -8.11 7.60 5.31
CA ILE A 205 -8.30 6.50 4.36
C ILE A 205 -9.18 6.96 3.18
N GLU A 206 -10.29 7.63 3.44
CA GLU A 206 -11.17 8.13 2.37
C GLU A 206 -10.48 9.19 1.50
N CYS A 207 -9.70 10.09 2.10
CA CYS A 207 -8.92 11.07 1.33
C CYS A 207 -7.82 10.41 0.49
N LEU A 208 -7.14 9.38 1.03
CA LEU A 208 -6.15 8.59 0.30
C LEU A 208 -6.78 7.87 -0.89
N LYS A 209 -7.95 7.23 -0.71
CA LYS A 209 -8.73 6.62 -1.79
C LYS A 209 -9.03 7.65 -2.88
N ARG A 210 -9.68 8.76 -2.54
CA ARG A 210 -10.08 9.79 -3.53
C ARG A 210 -8.89 10.42 -4.25
N LEU A 211 -7.71 10.45 -3.65
CA LEU A 211 -6.51 10.95 -4.31
C LEU A 211 -5.88 9.94 -5.28
N PHE A 212 -5.89 8.64 -4.99
CA PHE A 212 -5.11 7.64 -5.76
C PHE A 212 -5.92 6.58 -6.49
N LEU A 213 -7.15 6.29 -6.06
CA LEU A 213 -8.10 5.43 -6.74
C LEU A 213 -9.06 6.34 -7.52
N ASP A 214 -9.12 6.19 -8.84
CA ASP A 214 -10.09 6.92 -9.64
C ASP A 214 -11.50 6.35 -9.40
N ARG A 215 -12.55 7.18 -9.50
CA ARG A 215 -13.96 6.78 -9.30
C ARG A 215 -14.39 5.59 -10.19
N ASP A 216 -13.76 5.43 -11.35
CA ASP A 216 -14.00 4.31 -12.26
C ASP A 216 -13.19 3.05 -11.89
N ALA A 217 -12.06 3.18 -11.18
CA ALA A 217 -11.36 2.04 -10.59
C ALA A 217 -12.17 1.42 -9.44
N GLU A 218 -12.82 2.25 -8.61
CA GLU A 218 -13.71 1.76 -7.55
C GLU A 218 -14.89 0.94 -8.13
N LYS A 219 -15.54 1.44 -9.19
CA LYS A 219 -16.62 0.70 -9.87
C LYS A 219 -16.18 -0.60 -10.53
N ASN A 220 -14.91 -0.69 -10.98
CA ASN A 220 -14.34 -1.91 -11.54
C ASN A 220 -13.73 -2.85 -10.47
N SER A 221 -13.68 -2.43 -9.21
CA SER A 221 -13.20 -3.26 -8.08
C SER A 221 -14.31 -4.07 -7.39
N VAL A 222 -15.58 -3.74 -7.67
CA VAL A 222 -16.72 -4.56 -7.26
C VAL A 222 -16.82 -5.75 -8.21
N SER A 223 -16.20 -6.88 -7.84
CA SER A 223 -16.44 -8.17 -8.47
C SER A 223 -17.95 -8.38 -8.64
N PRO A 224 -18.45 -8.81 -9.82
CA PRO A 224 -19.87 -9.07 -9.99
C PRO A 224 -20.33 -10.07 -8.92
N ALA A 225 -21.46 -9.78 -8.26
CA ALA A 225 -22.10 -10.77 -7.40
C ALA A 225 -22.27 -12.07 -8.21
N PRO A 226 -21.97 -13.25 -7.62
CA PRO A 226 -22.04 -14.51 -8.35
C PRO A 226 -23.45 -14.67 -8.91
N SER A 227 -23.58 -14.71 -10.24
CA SER A 227 -24.88 -14.75 -10.89
C SER A 227 -25.70 -15.90 -10.36
N ASP A 228 -26.94 -15.60 -9.96
CA ASP A 228 -27.86 -16.61 -9.47
C ASP A 228 -27.95 -17.80 -10.43
N LYS A 229 -27.95 -19.00 -9.86
CA LYS A 229 -27.86 -20.27 -10.59
C LYS A 229 -28.95 -20.30 -11.67
N THR A 230 -28.54 -20.33 -12.93
CA THR A 230 -29.43 -20.59 -14.07
C THR A 230 -30.24 -21.85 -13.78
N PRO A 231 -31.59 -21.80 -13.79
CA PRO A 231 -32.40 -22.97 -13.50
C PRO A 231 -32.13 -24.10 -14.50
N LEU A 232 -31.83 -25.29 -13.98
CA LEU A 232 -31.65 -26.51 -14.77
C LEU A 232 -32.98 -26.93 -15.43
N SER A 233 -33.24 -26.48 -16.66
CA SER A 233 -34.28 -27.09 -17.51
C SER A 233 -33.76 -28.41 -18.09
N SER A 234 -34.01 -29.50 -17.38
CA SER A 234 -33.66 -30.85 -17.82
C SER A 234 -34.55 -31.31 -18.99
N LYS A 235 -33.92 -31.81 -20.08
CA LYS A 235 -34.48 -32.86 -20.96
C LYS A 235 -33.42 -33.48 -21.89
N THR A 236 -32.83 -34.57 -21.41
CA THR A 236 -32.51 -35.83 -22.13
C THR A 236 -32.01 -35.79 -23.60
N GLY A 237 -30.78 -36.26 -23.83
CA GLY A 237 -30.27 -36.59 -25.17
C GLY A 237 -28.90 -37.30 -25.21
N ALA A 238 -28.90 -38.63 -25.10
CA ALA A 238 -27.88 -39.61 -25.54
C ALA A 238 -26.35 -39.38 -25.31
N ALA A 239 -25.82 -40.16 -24.36
CA ALA A 239 -24.48 -40.78 -24.22
C ALA A 239 -23.33 -40.56 -25.25
N SER A 240 -22.10 -40.38 -24.71
CA SER A 240 -20.94 -41.27 -24.98
C SER A 240 -19.87 -41.15 -23.87
N THR A 241 -18.88 -42.06 -23.88
CA THR A 241 -18.12 -42.53 -22.70
C THR A 241 -16.66 -42.06 -22.57
N SER A 242 -16.18 -41.99 -21.31
CA SER A 242 -14.78 -42.09 -20.85
C SER A 242 -13.82 -40.93 -21.20
N GLY A 243 -12.75 -40.65 -20.45
CA GLY A 243 -12.23 -41.30 -19.24
C GLY A 243 -11.25 -40.39 -18.46
N LYS A 244 -10.95 -40.73 -17.20
CA LYS A 244 -10.07 -39.95 -16.31
C LYS A 244 -8.59 -40.26 -16.58
N SER A 245 -7.69 -39.27 -16.52
CA SER A 245 -6.65 -39.18 -15.46
C SER A 245 -5.62 -38.04 -15.62
N ARG A 246 -5.24 -37.50 -14.45
CA ARG A 246 -4.01 -36.74 -14.13
C ARG A 246 -2.74 -37.26 -14.83
N ALA A 247 -1.80 -36.35 -15.07
CA ALA A 247 -0.37 -36.64 -15.14
C ALA A 247 0.41 -35.71 -14.19
N SER A 248 1.20 -36.26 -13.27
CA SER A 248 2.10 -35.54 -12.36
C SER A 248 3.54 -35.71 -12.82
N ALA A 249 4.34 -34.63 -12.76
CA ALA A 249 5.73 -34.67 -13.16
C ALA A 249 6.65 -35.14 -12.02
N ARG A 250 7.25 -36.33 -12.16
CA ARG A 250 8.51 -36.68 -11.46
C ARG A 250 9.23 -37.83 -12.15
N SER A 251 10.49 -37.62 -12.55
CA SER A 251 11.46 -38.70 -12.73
C SER A 251 12.88 -38.19 -12.44
N LYS A 252 13.68 -39.02 -11.77
CA LYS A 252 15.11 -38.81 -11.45
C LYS A 252 15.93 -39.81 -12.29
N LYS A 253 17.19 -39.45 -12.61
CA LYS A 253 18.40 -40.30 -12.85
C LYS A 253 18.17 -41.81 -13.12
N THR A 254 18.76 -42.49 -14.11
CA THR A 254 20.17 -42.54 -14.61
C THR A 254 20.18 -43.46 -15.88
N ARG A 255 21.23 -43.78 -16.66
CA ARG A 255 22.70 -43.57 -16.70
C ARG A 255 23.20 -43.65 -18.16
N GLU A 256 24.43 -43.23 -18.43
CA GLU A 256 25.20 -43.51 -19.66
C GLU A 256 25.41 -45.02 -19.94
N ALA A 257 25.44 -45.37 -21.23
CA ALA A 257 26.35 -46.37 -21.80
C ALA A 257 26.59 -46.09 -23.29
N SER A 258 27.84 -46.18 -23.71
CA SER A 258 28.35 -45.89 -25.07
C SER A 258 28.13 -47.01 -26.09
N SER A 259 27.99 -46.69 -27.37
CA SER A 259 28.87 -47.22 -28.44
C SER A 259 28.59 -46.63 -29.83
N ALA A 260 29.57 -46.81 -30.72
CA ALA A 260 29.70 -46.39 -32.12
C ALA A 260 28.48 -46.73 -33.04
N ASN A 261 28.36 -46.24 -34.28
CA ASN A 261 29.43 -45.92 -35.24
C ASN A 261 28.99 -44.97 -36.37
N ALA A 262 29.95 -44.50 -37.18
CA ALA A 262 29.76 -43.52 -38.25
C ALA A 262 29.38 -44.10 -39.62
N SER A 263 28.79 -43.24 -40.47
CA SER A 263 28.79 -43.24 -41.95
C SER A 263 28.53 -41.78 -42.38
N SER A 264 29.46 -41.03 -43.00
CA SER A 264 29.68 -40.93 -44.46
C SER A 264 28.37 -40.78 -45.26
N VAL A 265 28.15 -39.74 -46.08
CA VAL A 265 29.11 -38.92 -46.87
C VAL A 265 28.86 -37.43 -46.68
#